data_AF-H9YUI6-F1
#
_entry.id   AF-H9YUI6-F1
#
_cell.length_a   1.000
_cell.length_b   1.000
_cell.length_c   1.000
_cell.angle_alpha   90.00
_cell.angle_beta   90.00
_cell.angle_gamma   90.00
#
_symmetry.space_group_name_H-M   'P 1'
#
loop_
_entity.id
_entity.type
_entity.pdbx_description
1 polymer ?
#
loop_
_entity_poly.entity_id
_entity_poly.type
_entity_poly.pdbx_seq_one_letter_code
_entity_poly.pdbx_strand_id
1 'polypeptide(L)'
;MATRRLTDAFLLLRNNSIQNRQLLAEQLADDRMALVSGISLDPEAAIGVTKRSPPKWVDGVDEIQYDVGRIKQKMKELASLHDKHLNRPTLDDSSEEEHAIEITTQEITQLFHRCQRAVQALPSRARACSEQEGRLLGNVVASLAQALQELSTSFRHAQSGYLKRMKNREERSQHFFDTSVPLVDDGDDHTLYHRGFTDDQLVLVEQNTLMVEEREREIRQIVQSISDLNEIFRDLGAMIVEQGTVLDRIDYNVEQSCIKTEDGLKQLHKAEQYQKKNRKMLVILILFVIIIVLIVVLVGVKSR
;
A
#
# COMPACT_ATOMS: atom_id res chain seq x y z
N MET A 1 -15.15 -4.72 24.38
CA MET A 1 -14.43 -6.01 24.42
C MET A 1 -13.14 -5.81 25.19
N ALA A 2 -12.89 -6.58 26.24
CA ALA A 2 -11.61 -6.55 26.95
C ALA A 2 -10.61 -7.49 26.25
N THR A 3 -9.40 -7.04 25.99
CA THR A 3 -8.33 -7.86 25.39
C THR A 3 -7.29 -8.22 26.46
N ARG A 4 -6.81 -9.48 26.44
CA ARG A 4 -5.76 -9.95 27.36
C ARG A 4 -4.51 -10.32 26.55
N ARG A 5 -3.38 -9.70 26.88
CA ARG A 5 -2.09 -10.03 26.27
C ARG A 5 -1.49 -11.26 26.96
N LEU A 6 -1.29 -12.34 26.21
CA LEU A 6 -0.67 -13.59 26.69
C LEU A 6 0.80 -13.74 26.27
N THR A 7 1.36 -12.71 25.62
CA THR A 7 2.73 -12.75 25.08
C THR A 7 3.77 -13.09 26.15
N ASP A 8 3.67 -12.50 27.33
CA ASP A 8 4.67 -12.70 28.39
C ASP A 8 4.60 -14.10 28.99
N ALA A 9 3.38 -14.61 29.19
CA ALA A 9 3.16 -15.99 29.62
C ALA A 9 3.69 -16.99 28.58
N PHE A 10 3.47 -16.72 27.30
CA PHE A 10 4.00 -17.52 26.20
C PHE A 10 5.54 -17.50 26.17
N LEU A 11 6.17 -16.32 26.30
CA LEU A 11 7.63 -16.19 26.30
C LEU A 11 8.26 -16.93 27.49
N LEU A 12 7.64 -16.85 28.68
CA LEU A 12 8.09 -17.57 29.86
C LEU A 12 8.04 -19.08 29.63
N LEU A 13 6.90 -19.59 29.16
CA LEU A 13 6.72 -21.03 28.89
C LEU A 13 7.69 -21.52 27.80
N ARG A 14 7.88 -20.73 26.74
CA ARG A 14 8.85 -21.03 25.68
C ARG A 14 10.27 -21.11 26.25
N ASN A 15 10.74 -20.07 26.94
CA ASN A 15 12.09 -20.03 27.50
C ASN A 15 12.32 -21.17 28.50
N ASN A 16 11.33 -21.43 29.36
CA ASN A 16 11.38 -22.55 30.30
C ASN A 16 11.47 -23.90 29.58
N SER A 17 10.68 -24.11 28.51
CA SER A 17 10.75 -25.35 27.72
C SER A 17 12.10 -25.56 27.03
N ILE A 18 12.74 -24.50 26.56
CA ILE A 18 14.07 -24.53 25.93
C ILE A 18 15.12 -24.89 26.97
N GLN A 19 15.10 -24.21 28.12
CA GLN A 19 16.00 -24.51 29.24
C GLN A 19 15.83 -25.95 29.73
N ASN A 20 14.59 -26.43 29.88
CA ASN A 20 14.33 -27.78 30.36
C ASN A 20 14.80 -28.85 29.35
N ARG A 21 14.69 -28.58 28.03
CA ARG A 21 15.28 -29.45 27.00
C ARG A 21 16.80 -29.44 27.02
N GLN A 22 17.42 -28.28 27.21
CA GLN A 22 18.88 -28.17 27.31
C GLN A 22 19.40 -28.95 28.52
N LEU A 23 18.74 -28.83 29.67
CA LEU A 23 19.09 -29.54 30.90
C LEU A 23 18.93 -31.06 30.73
N LEU A 24 17.87 -31.51 30.07
CA LEU A 24 17.65 -32.92 29.74
C LEU A 24 18.67 -33.44 28.71
N ALA A 25 19.06 -32.61 27.75
CA ALA A 25 20.10 -32.93 26.76
C ALA A 25 21.49 -33.01 27.40
N GLU A 26 21.79 -32.14 28.37
CA GLU A 26 23.04 -32.13 29.13
C GLU A 26 23.14 -33.36 30.04
N GLN A 27 22.05 -33.76 30.70
CA GLN A 27 21.96 -35.02 31.45
C GLN A 27 22.11 -36.27 30.57
N LEU A 28 21.60 -36.25 29.33
CA LEU A 28 21.78 -37.35 28.37
C LEU A 28 23.13 -37.32 27.65
N ALA A 29 23.80 -36.16 27.61
CA ALA A 29 25.10 -35.98 26.99
C ALA A 29 26.21 -36.61 27.84
N ASP A 30 26.09 -36.57 29.18
CA ASP A 30 27.08 -37.17 30.09
C ASP A 30 27.21 -38.69 29.88
N ASP A 31 26.12 -39.38 29.55
CA ASP A 31 26.10 -40.84 29.34
C ASP A 31 26.43 -41.28 27.90
N ARG A 32 26.50 -40.37 26.91
CA ARG A 32 26.63 -40.74 25.48
C ARG A 32 27.58 -39.89 24.61
N MET A 33 28.10 -38.75 25.05
CA MET A 33 28.86 -37.81 24.19
C MET A 33 30.39 -37.93 24.25
N ALA A 34 30.97 -39.08 24.60
CA ALA A 34 32.39 -39.32 24.26
C ALA A 34 32.62 -39.66 22.77
N LEU A 35 31.57 -39.99 21.98
CA LEU A 35 31.74 -40.57 20.63
C LEU A 35 30.95 -39.92 19.48
N VAL A 36 30.15 -38.86 19.71
CA VAL A 36 29.33 -38.23 18.64
C VAL A 36 29.31 -36.70 18.76
N SER A 37 30.47 -36.05 18.96
CA SER A 37 30.55 -34.57 19.06
C SER A 37 30.33 -33.82 17.74
N GLY A 38 29.84 -34.47 16.68
CA GLY A 38 29.73 -33.89 15.35
C GLY A 38 28.32 -33.58 14.83
N ILE A 39 27.26 -33.98 15.54
CA ILE A 39 25.88 -33.75 15.08
C ILE A 39 25.19 -32.85 16.09
N SER A 40 25.07 -31.55 15.79
CA SER A 40 24.24 -30.66 16.58
C SER A 40 22.80 -31.18 16.55
N LEU A 41 22.35 -31.79 17.65
CA LEU A 41 20.97 -32.23 17.88
C LEU A 41 20.00 -31.06 18.11
N ASP A 42 20.25 -29.93 17.44
CA ASP A 42 19.34 -28.80 17.47
C ASP A 42 18.47 -28.81 16.20
N PRO A 43 17.26 -29.41 16.24
CA PRO A 43 16.32 -29.30 15.14
C PRO A 43 15.83 -27.85 14.94
N GLU A 44 16.07 -26.93 15.89
CA GLU A 44 15.80 -25.50 15.73
C GLU A 44 16.94 -24.75 15.02
N ALA A 45 18.16 -25.28 14.96
CA ALA A 45 19.17 -24.79 14.01
C ALA A 45 18.75 -25.09 12.56
N ALA A 46 17.94 -26.12 12.33
CA ALA A 46 17.28 -26.40 11.05
C ALA A 46 16.04 -25.52 10.81
N ILE A 47 15.42 -25.00 11.88
CA ILE A 47 14.46 -23.88 11.83
C ILE A 47 15.23 -22.58 12.13
N GLY A 48 16.47 -22.46 11.64
CA GLY A 48 16.95 -21.15 11.27
C GLY A 48 15.87 -20.59 10.37
N VAL A 49 15.17 -19.54 10.82
CA VAL A 49 14.40 -18.65 9.96
C VAL A 49 15.34 -18.42 8.79
N THR A 50 15.14 -19.14 7.70
CA THR A 50 15.97 -18.98 6.52
C THR A 50 15.81 -17.51 6.25
N LYS A 51 16.89 -16.72 6.38
CA LYS A 51 16.91 -15.33 5.97
C LYS A 51 16.72 -15.34 4.46
N ARG A 52 15.50 -15.68 4.02
CA ARG A 52 15.04 -15.48 2.66
C ARG A 52 14.95 -13.98 2.58
N SER A 53 15.82 -13.40 1.77
CA SER A 53 15.68 -12.01 1.37
C SER A 53 14.23 -11.76 0.97
N PRO A 54 13.65 -10.61 1.32
CA PRO A 54 12.33 -10.23 0.84
C PRO A 54 12.24 -10.45 -0.68
N PRO A 55 11.08 -10.86 -1.20
CA PRO A 55 10.89 -10.98 -2.64
C PRO A 55 11.27 -9.67 -3.36
N LYS A 56 11.88 -9.76 -4.54
CA LYS A 56 12.36 -8.59 -5.29
C LYS A 56 11.27 -7.57 -5.67
N TRP A 57 10.00 -7.96 -5.61
CA TRP A 57 8.88 -7.05 -5.83
C TRP A 57 8.59 -6.15 -4.61
N VAL A 58 9.08 -6.51 -3.42
CA VAL A 58 8.93 -5.70 -2.19
C VAL A 58 9.62 -4.35 -2.34
N ASP A 59 10.82 -4.29 -2.93
CA ASP A 59 11.50 -3.02 -3.20
C ASP A 59 10.67 -2.08 -4.09
N GLY A 60 9.92 -2.65 -5.05
CA GLY A 60 9.00 -1.88 -5.89
C GLY A 60 7.78 -1.37 -5.13
N VAL A 61 7.29 -2.11 -4.14
CA VAL A 61 6.21 -1.67 -3.25
C VAL A 61 6.68 -0.52 -2.37
N ASP A 62 7.89 -0.61 -1.81
CA ASP A 62 8.47 0.45 -0.98
C ASP A 62 8.67 1.75 -1.77
N GLU A 63 9.11 1.66 -3.03
CA GLU A 63 9.21 2.80 -3.95
C GLU A 63 7.84 3.46 -4.17
N ILE A 64 6.79 2.67 -4.45
CA ILE A 64 5.43 3.18 -4.65
C ILE A 64 4.90 3.82 -3.36
N GLN A 65 5.11 3.20 -2.20
CA GLN A 65 4.68 3.75 -0.92
C GLN A 65 5.38 5.06 -0.60
N TYR A 66 6.67 5.18 -0.93
CA TYR A 66 7.42 6.42 -0.81
C TYR A 66 6.84 7.52 -1.70
N ASP A 67 6.57 7.24 -2.97
CA ASP A 67 5.97 8.23 -3.89
C ASP A 67 4.55 8.61 -3.46
N VAL A 68 3.73 7.68 -2.95
CA VAL A 68 2.41 7.98 -2.34
C VAL A 68 2.56 8.92 -1.14
N GLY A 69 3.57 8.71 -0.29
CA GLY A 69 3.91 9.61 0.81
C GLY A 69 4.26 11.02 0.32
N ARG A 70 5.06 11.12 -0.75
CA ARG A 70 5.42 12.39 -1.38
C ARG A 70 4.21 13.12 -1.96
N ILE A 71 3.30 12.41 -2.63
CA ILE A 71 2.06 13.01 -3.15
C ILE A 71 1.26 13.62 -1.99
N LYS A 72 1.08 12.90 -0.88
CA LYS A 72 0.36 13.42 0.30
C LYS A 72 1.01 14.69 0.86
N GLN A 73 2.34 14.71 0.93
CA GLN A 73 3.08 15.90 1.37
C GLN A 73 2.87 17.09 0.42
N LYS A 74 3.03 16.86 -0.89
CA LYS A 74 2.86 17.89 -1.92
C LYS A 74 1.42 18.42 -2.00
N MET A 75 0.43 17.56 -1.79
CA MET A 75 -0.97 17.99 -1.68
C MET A 75 -1.21 18.93 -0.49
N LYS A 76 -0.54 18.68 0.64
CA LYS A 76 -0.61 19.56 1.81
C LYS A 76 0.06 20.91 1.55
N GLU A 77 1.22 20.90 0.89
CA GLU A 77 1.92 22.11 0.43
C GLU A 77 1.03 22.92 -0.53
N LEU A 78 0.46 22.26 -1.54
CA LEU A 78 -0.47 22.89 -2.48
C LEU A 78 -1.69 23.50 -1.78
N ALA A 79 -2.27 22.81 -0.80
CA ALA A 79 -3.39 23.35 -0.02
C ALA A 79 -3.01 24.63 0.73
N SER A 80 -1.78 24.73 1.25
CA SER A 80 -1.29 25.95 1.90
C SER A 80 -1.06 27.08 0.90
N LEU A 81 -0.56 26.78 -0.31
CA LEU A 81 -0.42 27.76 -1.39
C LEU A 81 -1.78 28.28 -1.87
N HIS A 82 -2.75 27.38 -2.04
CA HIS A 82 -4.12 27.75 -2.37
C HIS A 82 -4.75 28.70 -1.33
N ASP A 83 -4.58 28.41 -0.04
CA ASP A 83 -5.12 29.25 1.03
C ASP A 83 -4.41 30.61 1.09
N LYS A 84 -3.08 30.63 0.96
CA LYS A 84 -2.28 31.87 0.86
C LYS A 84 -2.75 32.74 -0.31
N HIS A 85 -2.96 32.13 -1.47
CA HIS A 85 -3.40 32.83 -2.68
C HIS A 85 -4.84 33.38 -2.56
N LEU A 86 -5.76 32.64 -1.94
CA LEU A 86 -7.14 33.10 -1.72
C LEU A 86 -7.26 34.25 -0.71
N ASN A 87 -6.46 34.22 0.36
CA ASN A 87 -6.59 35.15 1.49
C ASN A 87 -5.78 36.44 1.32
N ARG A 88 -5.15 36.62 0.15
CA ARG A 88 -4.26 37.73 -0.17
C ARG A 88 -5.00 39.07 -0.40
N PRO A 89 -4.46 40.21 0.09
CA PRO A 89 -4.86 41.56 -0.32
C PRO A 89 -4.46 41.88 -1.77
N THR A 90 -5.35 42.50 -2.54
CA THR A 90 -5.27 42.75 -4.01
C THR A 90 -4.07 43.56 -4.54
N LEU A 91 -3.13 44.01 -3.71
CA LEU A 91 -2.05 44.95 -4.08
C LEU A 91 -0.64 44.32 -4.15
N ASP A 92 -0.54 43.02 -4.03
CA ASP A 92 0.74 42.31 -4.02
C ASP A 92 0.90 41.53 -5.35
N ASP A 93 2.14 41.40 -5.86
CA ASP A 93 2.47 40.82 -7.18
C ASP A 93 2.25 39.30 -7.22
N SER A 94 1.30 38.80 -8.03
CA SER A 94 0.73 37.44 -7.89
C SER A 94 1.41 36.32 -8.66
N SER A 95 2.37 36.69 -9.51
CA SER A 95 3.04 35.76 -10.41
C SER A 95 3.81 34.65 -9.67
N GLU A 96 4.43 34.94 -8.52
CA GLU A 96 5.24 33.95 -7.80
C GLU A 96 4.40 32.82 -7.18
N GLU A 97 3.29 33.14 -6.51
CA GLU A 97 2.42 32.12 -5.93
C GLU A 97 1.68 31.30 -7.00
N GLU A 98 1.24 31.95 -8.06
CA GLU A 98 0.56 31.31 -9.20
C GLU A 98 1.48 30.30 -9.86
N HIS A 99 2.73 30.71 -10.12
CA HIS A 99 3.74 29.82 -10.66
C HIS A 99 4.08 28.67 -9.71
N ALA A 100 4.14 28.92 -8.40
CA ALA A 100 4.36 27.87 -7.41
C ALA A 100 3.21 26.84 -7.36
N ILE A 101 1.96 27.30 -7.47
CA ILE A 101 0.76 26.44 -7.57
C ILE A 101 0.82 25.60 -8.85
N GLU A 102 1.21 26.21 -9.96
CA GLU A 102 1.37 25.54 -11.24
C GLU A 102 2.39 24.40 -11.16
N ILE A 103 3.61 24.70 -10.71
CA ILE A 103 4.70 23.73 -10.56
C ILE A 103 4.26 22.59 -9.65
N THR A 104 3.72 22.91 -8.47
CA THR A 104 3.32 21.90 -7.49
C THR A 104 2.19 21.01 -8.04
N THR A 105 1.26 21.58 -8.80
CA THR A 105 0.18 20.83 -9.47
C THR A 105 0.74 19.87 -10.52
N GLN A 106 1.68 20.33 -11.35
CA GLN A 106 2.35 19.48 -12.34
C GLN A 106 3.15 18.35 -11.68
N GLU A 107 3.92 18.65 -10.63
CA GLU A 107 4.69 17.66 -9.86
C GLU A 107 3.78 16.56 -9.31
N ILE A 108 2.63 16.93 -8.73
CA ILE A 108 1.66 15.97 -8.20
C ILE A 108 1.13 15.06 -9.32
N THR A 109 0.73 15.62 -10.46
CA THR A 109 0.23 14.83 -11.61
C THR A 109 1.30 13.87 -12.15
N GLN A 110 2.56 14.32 -12.23
CA GLN A 110 3.69 13.47 -12.64
C GLN A 110 3.92 12.32 -11.65
N LEU A 111 3.85 12.59 -10.34
CA LEU A 111 3.96 11.56 -9.31
C LEU A 111 2.80 10.54 -9.41
N PHE A 112 1.57 10.99 -9.67
CA PHE A 112 0.44 10.07 -9.89
C PHE A 112 0.69 9.14 -11.08
N HIS A 113 1.16 9.65 -12.23
CA HIS A 113 1.49 8.81 -13.38
C HIS A 113 2.67 7.87 -13.12
N ARG A 114 3.67 8.30 -12.34
CA ARG A 114 4.78 7.43 -11.92
C ARG A 114 4.28 6.27 -11.06
N CYS A 115 3.47 6.57 -10.04
CA CYS A 115 2.85 5.56 -9.18
C CYS A 115 1.98 4.59 -10.00
N GLN A 116 1.13 5.11 -10.90
CA GLN A 116 0.28 4.30 -11.78
C GLN A 116 1.12 3.29 -12.60
N ARG A 117 2.15 3.78 -13.30
CA ARG A 117 3.04 2.93 -14.09
C ARG A 117 3.79 1.91 -13.24
N ALA A 118 4.24 2.30 -12.06
CA ALA A 118 4.94 1.41 -11.13
C ALA A 118 4.01 0.29 -10.61
N VAL A 119 2.75 0.62 -10.26
CA VAL A 119 1.73 -0.35 -9.84
C VAL A 119 1.41 -1.34 -10.97
N GLN A 120 1.22 -0.85 -12.20
CA GLN A 120 0.95 -1.70 -13.37
C GLN A 120 2.15 -2.58 -13.76
N ALA A 121 3.38 -2.12 -13.55
CA ALA A 121 4.58 -2.88 -13.83
C ALA A 121 4.88 -3.97 -12.77
N LEU A 122 4.34 -3.83 -11.55
CA LEU A 122 4.68 -4.68 -10.41
C LEU A 122 4.40 -6.18 -10.63
N PRO A 123 3.24 -6.60 -11.21
CA PRO A 123 2.98 -8.00 -11.56
C PRO A 123 4.02 -8.57 -12.54
N SER A 124 4.47 -7.78 -13.50
CA SER A 124 5.42 -8.22 -14.52
C SER A 124 6.83 -8.50 -13.96
N ARG A 125 7.18 -7.85 -12.84
CA ARG A 125 8.45 -8.02 -12.11
C ARG A 125 8.48 -9.31 -11.26
N ALA A 126 7.34 -9.97 -11.10
CA ALA A 126 7.16 -11.13 -10.23
C ALA A 126 6.98 -12.46 -10.98
N ARG A 127 7.32 -12.54 -12.27
CA ARG A 127 7.13 -13.76 -13.11
C ARG A 127 7.80 -15.04 -12.61
N ALA A 128 8.71 -14.97 -11.64
CA ALA A 128 9.40 -16.11 -11.03
C ALA A 128 8.96 -16.39 -9.57
N CYS A 129 7.76 -15.97 -9.18
CA CYS A 129 7.24 -16.12 -7.82
C CYS A 129 6.42 -17.41 -7.62
N SER A 130 6.39 -17.90 -6.38
CA SER A 130 5.49 -18.98 -5.95
C SER A 130 4.03 -18.60 -6.14
N GLU A 131 3.13 -19.58 -6.29
CA GLU A 131 1.68 -19.34 -6.38
C GLU A 131 1.16 -18.52 -5.19
N GLN A 132 1.70 -18.76 -3.99
CA GLN A 132 1.36 -18.00 -2.78
C GLN A 132 1.83 -16.54 -2.86
N GLU A 133 3.02 -16.30 -3.38
CA GLU A 133 3.58 -14.96 -3.58
C GLU A 133 2.80 -14.19 -4.65
N GLY A 134 2.31 -14.87 -5.69
CA GLY A 134 1.43 -14.27 -6.71
C GLY A 134 0.10 -13.78 -6.11
N ARG A 135 -0.52 -14.57 -5.22
CA ARG A 135 -1.74 -14.14 -4.51
C ARG A 135 -1.48 -12.94 -3.59
N LEU A 136 -0.38 -12.96 -2.84
CA LEU A 136 0.02 -11.84 -1.98
C LEU A 136 0.28 -10.57 -2.81
N LEU A 137 1.00 -10.70 -3.92
CA LEU A 137 1.28 -9.60 -4.82
C LEU A 137 0.00 -9.00 -5.40
N GLY A 138 -0.95 -9.85 -5.83
CA GLY A 138 -2.26 -9.40 -6.28
C GLY A 138 -2.92 -8.51 -5.21
N ASN A 139 -3.00 -8.99 -3.97
CA ASN A 139 -3.57 -8.22 -2.86
C ASN A 139 -2.85 -6.88 -2.63
N VAL A 140 -1.52 -6.87 -2.69
CA VAL A 140 -0.73 -5.64 -2.54
C VAL A 140 -0.98 -4.65 -3.68
N VAL A 141 -0.97 -5.10 -4.93
CA VAL A 141 -1.16 -4.25 -6.12
C VAL A 141 -2.47 -3.47 -6.03
N ALA A 142 -3.56 -4.11 -5.61
CA ALA A 142 -4.81 -3.39 -5.50
C ALA A 142 -4.99 -2.60 -4.22
N SER A 143 -4.38 -3.02 -3.10
CA SER A 143 -4.27 -2.14 -1.94
C SER A 143 -3.59 -0.82 -2.32
N LEU A 144 -2.52 -0.88 -3.13
CA LEU A 144 -1.85 0.30 -3.67
C LEU A 144 -2.73 1.06 -4.68
N ALA A 145 -3.42 0.35 -5.58
CA ALA A 145 -4.33 0.98 -6.54
C ALA A 145 -5.48 1.72 -5.83
N GLN A 146 -6.06 1.13 -4.79
CA GLN A 146 -7.12 1.74 -3.99
C GLN A 146 -6.59 2.98 -3.26
N ALA A 147 -5.43 2.89 -2.62
CA ALA A 147 -4.80 4.04 -1.95
C ALA A 147 -4.54 5.20 -2.94
N LEU A 148 -4.11 4.88 -4.17
CA LEU A 148 -3.87 5.86 -5.23
C LEU A 148 -5.18 6.46 -5.78
N GLN A 149 -6.24 5.66 -5.89
CA GLN A 149 -7.57 6.12 -6.29
C GLN A 149 -8.20 7.07 -5.25
N GLU A 150 -8.10 6.72 -3.95
CA GLU A 150 -8.53 7.58 -2.85
C GLU A 150 -7.77 8.92 -2.86
N LEU A 151 -6.45 8.88 -3.10
CA LEU A 151 -5.62 10.07 -3.17
C LEU A 151 -5.94 10.95 -4.37
N SER A 152 -6.15 10.34 -5.55
CA SER A 152 -6.61 11.05 -6.76
C SER A 152 -7.97 11.71 -6.55
N THR A 153 -8.90 11.01 -5.90
CA THR A 153 -10.21 11.56 -5.54
C THR A 153 -10.08 12.77 -4.62
N SER A 154 -9.26 12.65 -3.56
CA SER A 154 -9.00 13.76 -2.63
C SER A 154 -8.39 14.97 -3.34
N PHE A 155 -7.42 14.76 -4.23
CA PHE A 155 -6.80 15.83 -5.00
C PHE A 155 -7.78 16.55 -5.93
N ARG A 156 -8.58 15.80 -6.70
CA ARG A 156 -9.60 16.37 -7.60
C ARG A 156 -10.65 17.17 -6.83
N HIS A 157 -11.06 16.70 -5.64
CA HIS A 157 -11.95 17.46 -4.76
C HIS A 157 -11.29 18.75 -4.24
N ALA A 158 -10.02 18.69 -3.83
CA ALA A 158 -9.29 19.86 -3.37
C ALA A 158 -9.15 20.92 -4.47
N GLN A 159 -8.77 20.50 -5.69
CA GLN A 159 -8.68 21.39 -6.86
C GLN A 159 -10.04 21.96 -7.27
N SER A 160 -11.09 21.14 -7.32
CA SER A 160 -12.46 21.62 -7.62
C SER A 160 -12.95 22.62 -6.58
N GLY A 161 -12.64 22.37 -5.30
CA GLY A 161 -12.97 23.29 -4.20
C GLY A 161 -12.24 24.62 -4.31
N TYR A 162 -10.95 24.58 -4.69
CA TYR A 162 -10.15 25.78 -4.95
C TYR A 162 -10.70 26.61 -6.12
N LEU A 163 -10.94 25.99 -7.27
CA LEU A 163 -11.54 26.64 -8.45
C LEU A 163 -12.88 27.31 -8.12
N LYS A 164 -13.75 26.62 -7.37
CA LYS A 164 -15.05 27.19 -6.95
C LYS A 164 -14.87 28.43 -6.07
N ARG A 165 -13.91 28.42 -5.14
CA ARG A 165 -13.65 29.57 -4.27
C ARG A 165 -13.03 30.75 -5.03
N MET A 166 -12.15 30.47 -5.99
CA MET A 166 -11.61 31.49 -6.89
C MET A 166 -12.72 32.18 -7.69
N LYS A 167 -13.58 31.39 -8.35
CA LYS A 167 -14.72 31.92 -9.11
C LYS A 167 -15.66 32.77 -8.25
N ASN A 168 -15.99 32.31 -7.05
CA ASN A 168 -16.84 33.07 -6.12
C ASN A 168 -16.21 34.41 -5.68
N ARG A 169 -14.88 34.46 -5.55
CA ARG A 169 -14.16 35.71 -5.23
C ARG A 169 -14.23 36.68 -6.40
N GLU A 170 -14.05 36.17 -7.61
CA GLU A 170 -14.09 36.95 -8.85
C GLU A 170 -15.47 37.57 -9.11
N GLU A 171 -16.54 36.77 -9.01
CA GLU A 171 -17.93 37.25 -9.13
C GLU A 171 -18.19 38.39 -8.14
N ARG A 172 -17.71 38.24 -6.89
CA ARG A 172 -17.86 39.28 -5.85
C ARG A 172 -17.06 40.56 -6.17
N SER A 173 -15.89 40.45 -6.78
CA SER A 173 -15.13 41.62 -7.22
C SER A 173 -15.74 42.29 -8.45
N GLN A 174 -16.25 41.53 -9.42
CA GLN A 174 -16.88 42.08 -10.62
C GLN A 174 -18.13 42.91 -10.28
N HIS A 175 -18.96 42.45 -9.33
CA HIS A 175 -20.13 43.22 -8.86
C HIS A 175 -19.78 44.60 -8.28
N PHE A 176 -18.58 44.75 -7.71
CA PHE A 176 -18.12 46.04 -7.17
C PHE A 176 -17.72 47.02 -8.28
N PHE A 177 -17.14 46.53 -9.38
CA PHE A 177 -16.77 47.36 -10.53
C PHE A 177 -17.96 47.69 -11.44
N ASP A 178 -18.89 46.75 -11.64
CA ASP A 178 -20.08 46.93 -12.50
C ASP A 178 -21.07 47.97 -11.91
N THR A 179 -21.08 48.12 -10.57
CA THR A 179 -21.89 49.14 -9.87
C THR A 179 -21.24 50.54 -9.87
N SER A 180 -19.95 50.65 -10.23
CA SER A 180 -19.16 51.89 -10.11
C SER A 180 -19.18 52.77 -11.36
N VAL A 181 -19.96 52.43 -12.38
CA VAL A 181 -20.33 53.36 -13.45
C VAL A 181 -21.77 53.82 -13.22
N PRO A 182 -22.03 54.88 -12.43
CA PRO A 182 -23.25 55.64 -12.58
C PRO A 182 -23.23 56.19 -14.01
N LEU A 183 -23.95 55.51 -14.92
CA LEU A 183 -24.47 56.17 -16.09
C LEU A 183 -25.43 57.22 -15.54
N VAL A 184 -24.92 58.43 -15.34
CA VAL A 184 -25.75 59.58 -15.01
C VAL A 184 -26.62 59.78 -16.24
N ASP A 185 -27.81 59.19 -16.19
CA ASP A 185 -28.94 59.48 -17.06
C ASP A 185 -29.42 60.89 -16.71
N ASP A 186 -28.64 61.90 -17.12
CA ASP A 186 -29.15 63.25 -17.24
C ASP A 186 -29.65 63.37 -18.67
N GLY A 187 -30.97 63.53 -18.79
CA GLY A 187 -31.67 63.53 -20.05
C GLY A 187 -31.19 64.62 -21.00
N ASP A 188 -31.37 64.32 -22.29
CA ASP A 188 -31.26 65.24 -23.42
C ASP A 188 -29.82 65.59 -23.87
N ASP A 189 -29.27 64.80 -24.80
CA ASP A 189 -28.83 65.29 -26.12
C ASP A 189 -28.13 64.17 -26.93
N HIS A 190 -28.34 64.22 -28.24
CA HIS A 190 -28.07 63.18 -29.22
C HIS A 190 -26.58 63.10 -29.63
N THR A 191 -25.66 62.82 -28.70
CA THR A 191 -24.20 62.69 -28.98
C THR A 191 -23.50 61.48 -28.32
N LEU A 192 -24.25 60.50 -27.81
CA LEU A 192 -23.77 59.46 -26.88
C LEU A 192 -22.91 58.32 -27.48
N TYR A 193 -22.55 58.35 -28.77
CA TYR A 193 -21.78 57.25 -29.40
C TYR A 193 -20.27 57.51 -29.55
N HIS A 194 -19.75 58.64 -29.04
CA HIS A 194 -18.34 59.00 -29.28
C HIS A 194 -17.58 59.62 -28.11
N ARG A 195 -17.91 59.29 -26.86
CA ARG A 195 -16.97 59.49 -25.74
C ARG A 195 -16.27 58.16 -25.48
N GLY A 196 -15.26 57.86 -26.30
CA GLY A 196 -14.37 56.74 -26.05
C GLY A 196 -13.82 56.79 -24.62
N PHE A 197 -13.52 55.62 -24.05
CA PHE A 197 -12.81 55.51 -22.78
C PHE A 197 -11.69 56.56 -22.74
N THR A 198 -11.57 57.27 -21.61
CA THR A 198 -10.37 58.10 -21.38
C THR A 198 -9.13 57.21 -21.49
N ASP A 199 -7.98 57.74 -21.96
CA ASP A 199 -6.74 56.94 -22.13
C ASP A 199 -6.42 56.11 -20.86
N ASP A 200 -6.64 56.70 -19.69
CA ASP A 200 -6.49 56.04 -18.40
C ASP A 200 -7.50 54.90 -18.17
N GLN A 201 -8.75 55.05 -18.62
CA GLN A 201 -9.75 53.97 -18.58
C GLN A 201 -9.46 52.87 -19.60
N LEU A 202 -8.91 53.21 -20.77
CA LEU A 202 -8.54 52.24 -21.79
C LEU A 202 -7.38 51.36 -21.30
N VAL A 203 -6.37 51.96 -20.66
CA VAL A 203 -5.25 51.25 -20.02
C VAL A 203 -5.75 50.36 -18.88
N LEU A 204 -6.72 50.83 -18.08
CA LEU A 204 -7.29 50.04 -16.98
C LEU A 204 -8.09 48.82 -17.49
N VAL A 205 -8.82 48.98 -18.60
CA VAL A 205 -9.55 47.89 -19.26
C VAL A 205 -8.57 46.91 -19.89
N GLU A 206 -7.55 47.39 -20.60
CA GLU A 206 -6.50 46.55 -21.20
C GLU A 206 -5.76 45.74 -20.14
N GLN A 207 -5.37 46.37 -19.03
CA GLN A 207 -4.74 45.69 -17.90
C GLN A 207 -5.66 44.67 -17.23
N ASN A 208 -6.96 44.97 -17.09
CA ASN A 208 -7.95 43.99 -16.64
C ASN A 208 -8.08 42.81 -17.59
N THR A 209 -8.15 43.05 -18.91
CA THR A 209 -8.29 41.98 -19.90
C THR A 209 -7.10 41.04 -19.91
N LEU A 210 -5.88 41.56 -19.76
CA LEU A 210 -4.66 40.74 -19.65
C LEU A 210 -4.66 39.89 -18.37
N MET A 211 -5.07 40.48 -17.24
CA MET A 211 -5.21 39.72 -15.98
C MET A 211 -6.26 38.61 -16.08
N VAL A 212 -7.40 38.86 -16.73
CA VAL A 212 -8.44 37.84 -16.94
C VAL A 212 -7.93 36.70 -17.83
N GLU A 213 -7.18 37.02 -18.89
CA GLU A 213 -6.64 36.01 -19.80
C GLU A 213 -5.59 35.09 -19.13
N GLU A 214 -4.71 35.67 -18.31
CA GLU A 214 -3.73 34.92 -17.51
C GLU A 214 -4.41 33.99 -16.51
N ARG A 215 -5.47 34.46 -15.84
CA ARG A 215 -6.31 33.66 -14.94
C ARG A 215 -7.03 32.51 -15.65
N GLU A 216 -7.59 32.75 -16.83
CA GLU A 216 -8.20 31.68 -17.61
C GLU A 216 -7.20 30.58 -17.97
N ARG A 217 -5.95 30.95 -18.24
CA ARG A 217 -4.87 30.00 -18.51
C ARG A 217 -4.60 29.11 -17.30
N GLU A 218 -4.49 29.68 -16.10
CA GLU A 218 -4.32 28.92 -14.85
C GLU A 218 -5.47 27.94 -14.61
N ILE A 219 -6.72 28.42 -14.74
CA ILE A 219 -7.91 27.60 -14.54
C ILE A 219 -7.92 26.44 -15.54
N ARG A 220 -7.61 26.71 -16.82
CA ARG A 220 -7.51 25.67 -17.86
C ARG A 220 -6.50 24.59 -17.48
N GLN A 221 -5.36 24.98 -16.91
CA GLN A 221 -4.32 24.03 -16.51
C GLN A 221 -4.73 23.16 -15.32
N ILE A 222 -5.39 23.75 -14.31
CA ILE A 222 -5.93 22.97 -13.19
C ILE A 222 -6.98 21.99 -13.71
N VAL A 223 -7.88 22.43 -14.59
CA VAL A 223 -8.91 21.57 -15.21
C VAL A 223 -8.26 20.44 -16.02
N GLN A 224 -7.18 20.73 -16.76
CA GLN A 224 -6.41 19.70 -17.47
C GLN A 224 -5.84 18.67 -16.50
N SER A 225 -5.23 19.09 -15.39
CA SER A 225 -4.71 18.16 -14.37
C SER A 225 -5.81 17.27 -13.77
N ILE A 226 -7.02 17.80 -13.55
CA ILE A 226 -8.18 17.02 -13.09
C ILE A 226 -8.62 16.00 -14.15
N SER A 227 -8.55 16.38 -15.44
CA SER A 227 -8.89 15.50 -16.57
C SER A 227 -7.88 14.37 -16.70
N ASP A 228 -6.58 14.67 -16.64
CA ASP A 228 -5.50 13.67 -16.72
C ASP A 228 -5.64 12.63 -15.60
N LEU A 229 -5.93 13.07 -14.38
CA LEU A 229 -6.16 12.17 -13.25
C LEU A 229 -7.45 11.35 -13.38
N ASN A 230 -8.40 11.75 -14.21
CA ASN A 230 -9.60 10.97 -14.51
C ASN A 230 -9.28 9.73 -15.35
N GLU A 231 -8.30 9.84 -16.26
CA GLU A 231 -7.78 8.70 -17.02
C GLU A 231 -7.13 7.70 -16.07
N ILE A 232 -6.22 8.17 -15.19
CA ILE A 232 -5.60 7.35 -14.15
C ILE A 232 -6.66 6.67 -13.28
N PHE A 233 -7.70 7.41 -12.86
CA PHE A 233 -8.79 6.87 -12.05
C PHE A 233 -9.51 5.70 -12.71
N ARG A 234 -9.76 5.76 -14.03
CA ARG A 234 -10.40 4.67 -14.77
C ARG A 234 -9.50 3.44 -14.86
N ASP A 235 -8.22 3.65 -15.15
CA ASP A 235 -7.22 2.57 -15.26
C ASP A 235 -7.02 1.84 -13.93
N LEU A 236 -6.93 2.59 -12.82
CA LEU A 236 -6.82 2.02 -11.48
C LEU A 236 -8.13 1.35 -11.05
N GLY A 237 -9.28 1.94 -11.42
CA GLY A 237 -10.60 1.39 -11.13
C GLY A 237 -10.80 0.01 -11.76
N ALA A 238 -10.32 -0.22 -12.99
CA ALA A 238 -10.38 -1.54 -13.62
C ALA A 238 -9.62 -2.61 -12.80
N MET A 239 -8.43 -2.29 -12.28
CA MET A 239 -7.64 -3.20 -11.44
C MET A 239 -8.31 -3.54 -10.10
N ILE A 240 -9.12 -2.63 -9.56
CA ILE A 240 -9.83 -2.82 -8.28
C ILE A 240 -11.14 -3.61 -8.49
N VAL A 241 -11.82 -3.41 -9.60
CA VAL A 241 -13.05 -4.16 -9.92
C VAL A 241 -12.73 -5.63 -10.20
N GLU A 242 -11.64 -5.93 -10.92
CA GLU A 242 -11.19 -7.30 -11.17
C GLU A 242 -10.82 -8.05 -9.87
N GLN A 243 -10.47 -7.29 -8.82
CA GLN A 243 -10.22 -7.85 -7.51
C GLN A 243 -11.48 -8.30 -6.75
N GLY A 244 -12.67 -7.79 -7.05
CA GLY A 244 -13.86 -8.02 -6.23
C GLY A 244 -13.87 -7.22 -4.91
N THR A 245 -14.87 -7.42 -4.05
CA THR A 245 -14.98 -6.65 -2.80
C THR A 245 -13.93 -7.10 -1.76
N VAL A 246 -13.42 -6.16 -0.96
CA VAL A 246 -12.45 -6.44 0.13
C VAL A 246 -12.98 -7.53 1.10
N LEU A 247 -14.30 -7.59 1.32
CA LEU A 247 -14.94 -8.60 2.16
C LEU A 247 -14.83 -10.01 1.56
N ASP A 248 -15.16 -10.16 0.28
CA ASP A 248 -15.13 -11.45 -0.43
C ASP A 248 -13.74 -12.10 -0.37
N ARG A 249 -12.69 -11.28 -0.34
CA ARG A 249 -11.29 -11.69 -0.23
C ARG A 249 -10.90 -12.16 1.16
N ILE A 250 -11.39 -11.52 2.21
CA ILE A 250 -11.08 -11.91 3.59
C ILE A 250 -11.78 -13.23 3.88
N ASP A 251 -13.06 -13.33 3.55
CA ASP A 251 -13.86 -14.54 3.78
C ASP A 251 -13.27 -15.72 3.00
N TYR A 252 -12.95 -15.52 1.71
CA TYR A 252 -12.29 -16.55 0.90
C TYR A 252 -10.94 -16.98 1.46
N ASN A 253 -10.06 -16.05 1.86
CA ASN A 253 -8.74 -16.42 2.39
C ASN A 253 -8.82 -17.10 3.77
N VAL A 254 -9.77 -16.68 4.61
CA VAL A 254 -10.03 -17.31 5.92
C VAL A 254 -10.60 -18.71 5.71
N GLU A 255 -11.56 -18.88 4.82
CA GLU A 255 -12.14 -20.18 4.46
C GLU A 255 -11.07 -21.12 3.90
N GLN A 256 -10.25 -20.65 2.96
CA GLN A 256 -9.13 -21.44 2.42
C GLN A 256 -8.11 -21.83 3.50
N SER A 257 -7.86 -20.95 4.47
CA SER A 257 -6.98 -21.26 5.61
C SER A 257 -7.61 -22.29 6.55
N CYS A 258 -8.92 -22.22 6.76
CA CYS A 258 -9.69 -23.21 7.51
C CYS A 258 -9.58 -24.59 6.86
N ILE A 259 -9.87 -24.69 5.56
CA ILE A 259 -9.78 -25.94 4.77
C ILE A 259 -8.38 -26.53 4.84
N LYS A 260 -7.33 -25.72 4.62
CA LYS A 260 -5.93 -26.19 4.71
C LYS A 260 -5.56 -26.69 6.10
N THR A 261 -6.07 -26.06 7.16
CA THR A 261 -5.82 -26.49 8.54
C THR A 261 -6.52 -27.81 8.84
N GLU A 262 -7.76 -27.98 8.37
CA GLU A 262 -8.50 -29.23 8.49
C GLU A 262 -7.79 -30.38 7.75
N ASP A 263 -7.32 -30.15 6.54
CA ASP A 263 -6.57 -31.13 5.76
C ASP A 263 -5.21 -31.45 6.40
N GLY A 264 -4.52 -30.45 6.95
CA GLY A 264 -3.31 -30.64 7.76
C GLY A 264 -3.57 -31.54 8.98
N LEU A 265 -4.70 -31.32 9.67
CA LEU A 265 -5.11 -32.16 10.81
C LEU A 265 -5.37 -33.61 10.37
N LYS A 266 -6.03 -33.83 9.22
CA LYS A 266 -6.23 -35.17 8.65
C LYS A 266 -4.90 -35.86 8.35
N GLN A 267 -3.92 -35.13 7.80
CA GLN A 267 -2.58 -35.67 7.54
C GLN A 267 -1.83 -36.02 8.82
N LEU A 268 -1.91 -35.19 9.86
CA LEU A 268 -1.34 -35.49 11.18
C LEU A 268 -1.97 -36.73 11.81
N HIS A 269 -3.29 -36.88 11.70
CA HIS A 269 -4.01 -38.06 12.18
C HIS A 269 -3.55 -39.34 11.46
N LYS A 270 -3.37 -39.25 10.14
CA LYS A 270 -2.83 -40.35 9.33
C LYS A 270 -1.40 -40.69 9.73
N ALA A 271 -0.55 -39.68 9.96
CA ALA A 271 0.82 -39.86 10.41
C ALA A 271 0.90 -40.54 11.80
N GLU A 272 0.03 -40.14 12.74
CA GLU A 272 -0.08 -40.77 14.06
C GLU A 272 -0.47 -42.25 13.94
N GLN A 273 -1.45 -42.57 13.08
CA GLN A 273 -1.85 -43.97 12.82
C GLN A 273 -0.70 -44.79 12.22
N TYR A 274 0.06 -44.24 11.28
CA TYR A 274 1.25 -44.90 10.76
C TYR A 274 2.30 -45.11 11.86
N GLN A 275 2.58 -44.11 12.69
CA GLN A 275 3.55 -44.23 13.78
C GLN A 275 3.14 -45.31 14.79
N LYS A 276 1.85 -45.38 15.17
CA LYS A 276 1.32 -46.44 16.06
C LYS A 276 1.45 -47.83 15.45
N LYS A 277 1.19 -47.98 14.15
CA LYS A 277 1.37 -49.27 13.43
C LYS A 277 2.85 -49.67 13.36
N ASN A 278 3.75 -48.72 13.11
CA ASN A 278 5.18 -49.00 13.00
C ASN A 278 5.78 -49.51 14.32
N ARG A 279 5.28 -49.05 15.47
CA ARG A 279 5.69 -49.60 16.78
C ARG A 279 5.40 -51.10 16.91
N LYS A 280 4.24 -51.57 16.43
CA LYS A 280 3.90 -53.00 16.44
C LYS A 280 4.80 -53.80 15.50
N MET A 281 5.12 -53.25 14.33
CA MET A 281 6.04 -53.87 13.37
C MET A 281 7.45 -54.02 13.96
N LEU A 282 7.93 -53.01 14.69
CA LEU A 282 9.24 -53.04 15.35
C LEU A 282 9.31 -54.15 16.41
N VAL A 283 8.25 -54.36 17.20
CA VAL A 283 8.17 -55.48 18.17
C VAL A 283 8.20 -56.84 17.46
N ILE A 284 7.47 -56.99 16.35
CA ILE A 284 7.48 -58.23 15.55
C ILE A 284 8.89 -58.50 14.99
N LEU A 285 9.58 -57.46 14.51
CA LEU A 285 10.95 -57.58 14.00
C LEU A 285 11.93 -58.00 15.10
N ILE A 286 11.85 -57.42 16.30
CA ILE A 286 12.67 -57.84 17.46
C ILE A 286 12.40 -59.32 17.80
N LEU A 287 11.14 -59.74 17.86
CA LEU A 287 10.78 -61.12 18.17
C LEU A 287 11.33 -62.10 17.11
N PHE A 288 11.26 -61.73 15.83
CA PHE A 288 11.84 -62.51 14.74
C PHE A 288 13.36 -62.68 14.88
N VAL A 289 14.09 -61.61 15.24
CA VAL A 289 15.54 -61.68 15.48
C VAL A 289 15.87 -62.60 16.66
N ILE A 290 15.10 -62.53 17.75
CA ILE A 290 15.28 -63.41 18.92
C ILE A 290 15.11 -64.88 18.54
N ILE A 291 14.09 -65.22 17.73
CA ILE A 291 13.87 -66.59 17.26
C ILE A 291 15.07 -67.11 16.45
N ILE A 292 15.61 -66.30 15.54
CA ILE A 292 16.79 -66.68 14.74
C ILE A 292 17.98 -66.99 15.66
N VAL A 293 18.24 -66.13 16.65
CA VAL A 293 19.33 -66.34 17.61
C VAL A 293 19.14 -67.65 18.38
N LEU A 294 17.93 -67.94 18.85
CA LEU A 294 17.63 -69.18 19.55
C LEU A 294 17.83 -70.42 18.66
N ILE A 295 17.42 -70.37 17.40
CA ILE A 295 17.64 -71.48 16.44
C ILE A 295 19.13 -71.74 16.24
N VAL A 296 19.93 -70.68 16.04
CA VAL A 296 21.39 -70.79 15.86
C VAL A 296 22.04 -71.41 17.09
N VAL A 297 21.65 -70.98 18.29
CA VAL A 297 22.15 -71.56 19.56
C VAL A 297 21.76 -73.03 19.69
N LEU A 298 20.52 -73.40 19.37
CA LEU A 298 20.03 -74.78 19.51
C LEU A 298 20.75 -75.73 18.54
N VAL A 299 20.95 -75.32 17.29
CA VAL A 299 21.76 -76.09 16.32
C VAL A 299 23.21 -76.20 16.79
N GLY A 300 23.80 -75.12 17.31
CA GLY A 300 25.16 -75.12 17.83
C GLY A 300 25.37 -76.01 19.05
N VAL A 301 24.38 -76.08 19.95
CA VAL A 301 24.41 -76.96 21.13
C VAL A 301 24.14 -78.42 20.76
N LYS A 302 23.21 -78.69 19.84
CA LYS A 302 22.91 -80.05 19.36
C LYS A 302 24.05 -80.64 18.52
N SER A 303 24.86 -79.79 17.90
CA SER A 303 26.03 -80.19 17.11
C SER A 303 27.29 -80.42 17.94
N ARG A 304 27.25 -80.17 19.26
CA ARG A 304 28.29 -80.55 20.22
C ARG A 304 27.88 -81.81 20.97
#